data_AF-A0A1T4KAI2-F1
#
_entry.id   AF-A0A1T4KAI2-F1
#
_cell.length_a   1.000
_cell.length_b   1.000
_cell.length_c   1.000
_cell.angle_alpha   90.00
_cell.angle_beta   90.00
_cell.angle_gamma   90.00
#
_symmetry.space_group_name_H-M   'P 1'
#
loop_
_entity.id
_entity.type
_entity.pdbx_description
1 polymer ?
#
loop_
_entity_poly.entity_id
_entity_poly.type
_entity_poly.pdbx_seq_one_letter_code
_entity_poly.pdbx_strand_id
1 'polypeptide(L)'
;MILCKIVTPFGKYKELETPILNVRNSVGEMGILPNRVPIVTMLEISKMTTVENGEREEYAIGGGLLYFKENEAMILVDSIENKKEIEKERALAAKARAESLLNSKDESVDIKRAELSLKRAMNRLKVVGE
;
A
#
# COMPACT_ATOMS: atom_id res chain seq x y z
N MET A 1 19.98 -10.02 -1.13
CA MET A 1 19.09 -8.84 -1.23
C MET A 1 17.94 -9.20 -2.15
N ILE A 2 16.82 -8.49 -2.04
CA ILE A 2 15.68 -8.56 -2.95
C ILE A 2 15.72 -7.30 -3.82
N LEU A 3 15.67 -7.44 -5.14
CA LEU A 3 15.39 -6.33 -6.05
C LEU A 3 13.88 -6.10 -6.07
N CYS A 4 13.41 -4.96 -5.55
CA CYS A 4 12.00 -4.61 -5.47
C CYS A 4 11.66 -3.52 -6.49
N LYS A 5 10.77 -3.84 -7.43
CA LYS A 5 10.21 -2.93 -8.44
C LYS A 5 8.77 -2.62 -8.09
N ILE A 6 8.47 -1.34 -7.89
CA ILE A 6 7.13 -0.86 -7.54
C ILE A 6 6.56 -0.10 -8.73
N VAL A 7 5.41 -0.55 -9.21
CA VAL A 7 4.76 -0.05 -10.43
C VAL A 7 3.32 0.34 -10.10
N THR A 8 2.90 1.45 -10.68
CA THR A 8 1.52 1.97 -10.63
C THR A 8 0.97 2.09 -12.06
N PRO A 9 -0.33 2.35 -12.25
CA PRO A 9 -0.88 2.68 -13.56
C PRO A 9 -0.20 3.87 -14.26
N PHE A 10 0.47 4.74 -13.50
CA PHE A 10 1.20 5.90 -14.02
C PHE A 10 2.67 5.59 -14.40
N GLY A 11 3.12 4.34 -14.19
CA GLY A 11 4.48 3.90 -14.47
C GLY A 11 5.24 3.47 -13.21
N LYS A 12 6.57 3.37 -13.35
CA LYS A 12 7.45 2.95 -12.26
C LYS A 12 7.50 4.02 -11.18
N TYR A 13 7.05 3.67 -9.99
CA TYR A 13 7.14 4.54 -8.82
C TYR A 13 8.56 4.54 -8.27
N LYS A 14 9.11 3.35 -7.98
CA LYS A 14 10.44 3.20 -7.40
C LYS A 14 11.02 1.82 -7.69
N GLU A 15 12.34 1.76 -7.71
CA GLU A 15 13.11 0.52 -7.75
C GLU A 15 14.18 0.61 -6.66
N LEU A 16 14.28 -0.44 -5.84
CA LEU A 16 15.13 -0.44 -4.66
C LEU A 16 15.63 -1.85 -4.35
N GLU A 17 16.73 -1.95 -3.61
CA GLU A 17 17.16 -3.22 -3.02
C GLU A 17 16.86 -3.26 -1.53
N THR A 18 16.37 -4.39 -1.04
CA THR A 18 16.06 -4.56 0.38
C THR A 18 16.39 -5.95 0.91
N PRO A 19 16.82 -6.10 2.17
CA PRO A 19 16.93 -7.41 2.80
C PRO A 19 15.57 -7.99 3.20
N ILE A 20 14.51 -7.16 3.30
CA ILE A 20 13.19 -7.61 3.74
C ILE A 20 12.08 -6.72 3.16
N LEU A 21 11.01 -7.35 2.73
CA LEU A 21 9.79 -6.68 2.33
C LEU A 21 8.63 -7.21 3.15
N ASN A 22 7.99 -6.36 3.95
CA ASN A 22 6.81 -6.72 4.72
C ASN A 22 5.57 -6.11 4.10
N VAL A 23 4.59 -6.96 3.81
CA VAL A 23 3.33 -6.61 3.17
C VAL A 23 2.17 -7.32 3.87
N ARG A 24 0.94 -6.88 3.60
CA ARG A 24 -0.28 -7.53 4.06
C ARG A 24 -1.07 -8.08 2.89
N ASN A 25 -1.43 -9.35 2.96
CA ASN A 25 -2.37 -9.99 2.04
C ASN A 25 -3.69 -10.33 2.76
N SER A 26 -4.62 -10.95 2.04
CA SER A 26 -5.93 -11.34 2.59
C SER A 26 -5.88 -12.36 3.73
N VAL A 27 -4.74 -13.02 3.93
CA VAL A 27 -4.53 -14.02 4.99
C VAL A 27 -3.87 -13.39 6.22
N GLY A 28 -3.07 -12.34 6.03
CA GLY A 28 -2.45 -11.60 7.12
C GLY A 28 -1.17 -10.86 6.72
N GLU A 29 -0.34 -10.57 7.72
CA GLU A 29 0.99 -9.99 7.52
C GLU A 29 1.96 -11.04 6.98
N MET A 30 2.83 -10.63 6.05
CA MET A 30 3.82 -11.50 5.43
C MET A 30 5.15 -10.76 5.26
N GLY A 31 6.21 -11.34 5.80
CA GLY A 31 7.59 -10.94 5.51
C GLY A 31 8.18 -11.77 4.38
N ILE A 32 8.77 -11.11 3.39
CA ILE A 32 9.48 -11.72 2.27
C ILE A 32 10.97 -11.47 2.48
N LEU A 33 11.73 -12.56 2.52
CA LEU A 33 13.19 -12.58 2.64
C LEU A 33 13.82 -13.12 1.35
N PRO A 34 15.12 -12.90 1.11
CA PRO A 34 15.85 -13.50 0.01
C PRO A 34 15.72 -15.03 -0.01
N ASN A 35 15.80 -15.62 -1.20
CA ASN A 35 15.73 -17.05 -1.50
C ASN A 35 14.39 -17.70 -1.10
N ARG A 36 13.33 -16.89 -0.96
CA ARG A 36 11.97 -17.40 -0.82
C ARG A 36 11.54 -18.12 -2.11
N VAL A 37 10.72 -19.15 -1.96
CA VAL A 37 10.02 -19.79 -3.09
C VAL A 37 9.16 -18.77 -3.86
N PRO A 38 8.99 -18.94 -5.18
CA PRO A 38 8.14 -18.04 -5.95
C PRO A 38 6.72 -17.93 -5.39
N ILE A 39 6.16 -16.72 -5.38
CA ILE A 39 4.83 -16.45 -4.83
C ILE A 39 4.12 -15.36 -5.63
N VAL A 40 2.80 -15.52 -5.76
CA VAL A 40 1.88 -14.49 -6.25
C VAL A 40 0.82 -14.28 -5.19
N THR A 41 0.57 -13.04 -4.78
CA THR A 41 -0.44 -12.75 -3.75
C THR A 41 -1.08 -11.38 -3.95
N MET A 42 -2.38 -11.29 -3.66
CA MET A 42 -3.11 -10.02 -3.62
C MET A 42 -2.69 -9.23 -2.38
N LEU A 43 -2.46 -7.93 -2.56
CA LEU A 43 -2.13 -7.01 -1.50
C LEU A 43 -3.39 -6.26 -1.03
N GLU A 44 -3.54 -6.12 0.28
CA GLU A 44 -4.58 -5.27 0.84
C GLU A 44 -4.20 -3.79 0.78
N ILE A 45 -5.19 -2.91 0.93
CA ILE A 45 -4.93 -1.52 1.33
C ILE A 45 -4.34 -1.56 2.75
N SER A 46 -3.03 -1.38 2.85
CA SER A 46 -2.29 -1.55 4.10
C SER A 46 -0.98 -0.75 4.12
N LYS A 47 -0.28 -0.84 5.25
CA LYS A 47 1.11 -0.40 5.33
C LYS A 47 2.01 -1.45 4.70
N MET A 48 3.01 -1.01 3.95
CA MET A 48 4.16 -1.80 3.55
C MET A 48 5.39 -1.25 4.28
N THR A 49 6.30 -2.13 4.69
CA THR A 49 7.60 -1.69 5.23
C THR A 49 8.74 -2.42 4.57
N THR A 50 9.87 -1.73 4.42
CA THR A 50 11.09 -2.29 3.86
C THR A 50 12.30 -1.64 4.55
N VAL A 51 13.49 -2.17 4.32
CA VAL A 51 14.74 -1.55 4.78
C VAL A 51 15.49 -1.00 3.58
N GLU A 52 15.79 0.30 3.63
CA GLU A 52 16.51 1.05 2.60
C GLU A 52 17.65 1.81 3.27
N ASN A 53 18.88 1.65 2.77
CA ASN A 53 20.08 2.29 3.35
C ASN A 53 20.25 2.05 4.88
N GLY A 54 19.77 0.91 5.39
CA GLY A 54 19.82 0.56 6.81
C GLY A 54 18.68 1.11 7.65
N GLU A 55 17.81 1.94 7.09
CA GLU A 55 16.65 2.52 7.78
C GLU A 55 15.36 1.83 7.37
N ARG A 56 14.40 1.74 8.30
CA ARG A 56 13.06 1.23 7.98
C ARG A 56 12.26 2.34 7.30
N GLU A 57 11.85 2.06 6.07
CA GLU A 57 10.94 2.91 5.31
C GLU A 57 9.51 2.34 5.36
N GLU A 58 8.53 3.24 5.42
CA GLU A 58 7.12 2.91 5.53
C GLU A 58 6.34 3.53 4.37
N TYR A 59 5.43 2.75 3.79
CA TYR A 59 4.62 3.16 2.64
C TYR A 59 3.15 2.86 2.87
N ALA A 60 2.27 3.75 2.43
CA ALA A 60 0.84 3.49 2.31
C ALA A 60 0.56 2.88 0.94
N ILE A 61 0.17 1.61 0.88
CA ILE A 61 -0.24 0.95 -0.38
C ILE A 61 -1.76 0.95 -0.55
N GLY A 62 -2.22 1.19 -1.78
CA GLY A 62 -3.63 1.24 -2.17
C GLY A 62 -4.25 -0.12 -2.48
N GLY A 63 -3.60 -1.22 -2.11
CA GLY A 63 -3.91 -2.55 -2.60
C GLY A 63 -3.28 -2.83 -3.97
N GLY A 64 -3.35 -4.09 -4.39
CA GLY A 64 -2.77 -4.53 -5.67
C GLY A 64 -2.33 -5.98 -5.65
N LEU A 65 -1.18 -6.26 -6.26
CA LEU A 65 -0.60 -7.58 -6.44
C LEU A 65 0.90 -7.55 -6.17
N LEU A 66 1.40 -8.61 -5.55
CA LEU A 66 2.83 -8.88 -5.45
C LEU A 66 3.16 -10.17 -6.19
N TYR A 67 4.19 -10.10 -7.03
CA TYR A 67 4.85 -11.22 -7.66
C TYR A 67 6.29 -11.30 -7.16
N PHE A 68 6.73 -12.47 -6.70
CA PHE A 68 8.11 -12.68 -6.27
C PHE A 68 8.69 -13.93 -6.93
N LYS A 69 9.88 -13.80 -7.52
CA LYS A 69 10.63 -14.91 -8.12
C LYS A 69 12.11 -14.53 -8.22
N GLU A 70 13.03 -15.48 -7.98
CA GLU A 70 14.47 -15.29 -8.21
C GLU A 70 15.06 -14.03 -7.53
N ASN A 71 14.65 -13.75 -6.29
CA ASN A 71 15.03 -12.54 -5.55
C ASN A 71 14.57 -11.21 -6.17
N GLU A 72 13.62 -11.26 -7.11
CA GLU A 72 12.95 -10.09 -7.65
C GLU A 72 11.50 -10.04 -7.14
N ALA A 73 11.14 -8.94 -6.49
CA ALA A 73 9.78 -8.59 -6.11
C ALA A 73 9.24 -7.55 -7.08
N MET A 74 8.10 -7.83 -7.72
CA MET A 74 7.35 -6.88 -8.51
C MET A 74 6.02 -6.58 -7.81
N ILE A 75 5.86 -5.33 -7.39
CA ILE A 75 4.68 -4.82 -6.68
C ILE A 75 3.89 -3.97 -7.67
N LEU A 76 2.69 -4.41 -8.03
CA LEU A 76 1.77 -3.68 -8.90
C LEU A 76 0.62 -3.16 -8.04
N VAL A 77 0.51 -1.86 -7.86
CA VAL A 77 -0.42 -1.25 -6.90
C VAL A 77 -1.15 -0.07 -7.50
N ASP A 78 -2.40 0.14 -7.08
CA ASP A 78 -3.23 1.26 -7.55
C ASP A 78 -2.65 2.62 -7.15
N SER A 79 -2.09 2.68 -5.93
CA SER A 79 -1.42 3.86 -5.39
C SER A 79 -0.36 3.43 -4.37
N ILE A 80 0.71 4.20 -4.28
CA ILE A 80 1.71 4.09 -3.22
C ILE A 80 2.25 5.46 -2.88
N GLU A 81 2.45 5.71 -1.59
CA GLU A 81 3.04 6.94 -1.06
C GLU A 81 4.01 6.55 0.07
N ASN A 82 5.23 7.06 0.04
CA ASN A 82 6.14 6.94 1.19
C ASN A 82 5.58 7.79 2.34
N LYS A 83 5.86 7.40 3.60
CA LYS A 83 5.46 8.17 4.79
C LYS A 83 5.79 9.66 4.69
N LYS A 84 6.93 10.01 4.08
CA LYS A 84 7.41 11.40 3.89
C LYS A 84 6.63 12.16 2.81
N GLU A 85 5.95 11.47 1.89
CA GLU A 85 5.16 12.05 0.80
C GLU A 85 3.69 12.26 1.19
N ILE A 86 3.23 11.68 2.30
CA ILE A 86 1.82 11.73 2.71
C ILE A 86 1.49 13.12 3.27
N GLU A 87 0.61 13.83 2.57
CA GLU A 87 0.00 15.07 3.05
C GLU A 87 -1.14 14.77 4.04
N LYS A 88 -0.90 15.01 5.32
CA LYS A 88 -1.85 14.70 6.41
C LYS A 88 -3.21 15.37 6.24
N GLU A 89 -3.24 16.67 5.97
CA GLU A 89 -4.49 17.43 5.81
C GLU A 89 -5.34 16.89 4.65
N ARG A 90 -4.67 16.50 3.55
CA ARG A 90 -5.31 15.86 2.41
C ARG A 90 -5.91 14.50 2.77
N ALA A 91 -5.21 13.70 3.58
CA ALA A 91 -5.71 12.42 4.06
C ALA A 91 -6.93 12.59 4.98
N LEU A 92 -6.93 13.58 5.88
CA LEU A 92 -8.07 13.93 6.73
C LEU A 92 -9.29 14.39 5.91
N ALA A 93 -9.07 15.27 4.92
CA ALA A 93 -10.12 15.71 4.01
C ALA A 93 -10.69 14.55 3.18
N ALA A 94 -9.85 13.60 2.76
CA ALA A 94 -10.29 12.39 2.06
C ALA A 94 -11.14 11.48 2.96
N LYS A 95 -10.74 11.30 4.23
CA LYS A 95 -11.50 10.55 5.23
C LYS A 95 -12.88 11.18 5.43
N ALA A 96 -12.94 12.48 5.73
CA ALA A 96 -14.20 13.19 5.97
C ALA A 96 -15.16 13.13 4.77
N ARG A 97 -14.63 13.27 3.55
CA ARG A 97 -15.44 13.11 2.32
C ARG A 97 -15.98 11.69 2.17
N ALA A 98 -15.16 10.68 2.41
CA ALA A 98 -15.61 9.28 2.31
C ALA A 98 -16.66 8.93 3.37
N GLU A 99 -16.49 9.40 4.62
CA GLU A 99 -17.48 9.25 5.69
C GLU A 99 -18.79 9.97 5.35
N SER A 100 -18.73 11.18 4.81
CA SER A 100 -19.91 11.92 4.35
C SER A 100 -20.68 11.16 3.27
N LEU A 101 -19.97 10.58 2.29
CA LEU A 101 -20.60 9.76 1.25
C LEU A 101 -21.26 8.50 1.82
N LEU A 102 -20.61 7.82 2.77
CA LEU A 102 -21.18 6.63 3.42
C LEU A 102 -22.40 6.94 4.29
N ASN A 103 -22.48 8.15 4.84
CA ASN A 103 -23.62 8.62 5.63
C ASN A 103 -24.73 9.26 4.78
N SER A 104 -24.49 9.45 3.48
CA SER A 104 -25.49 9.99 2.57
C SER A 104 -26.65 9.00 2.40
N LYS A 105 -27.87 9.53 2.25
CA LYS A 105 -29.06 8.75 1.90
C LYS A 105 -29.27 8.66 0.39
N ASP A 106 -28.31 9.13 -0.41
CA ASP A 106 -28.36 9.11 -1.85
C ASP A 106 -28.08 7.69 -2.39
N GLU A 107 -29.08 7.08 -3.02
CA GLU A 107 -29.01 5.73 -3.58
C GLU A 107 -28.03 5.62 -4.77
N SER A 108 -27.61 6.74 -5.36
CA SER A 108 -26.62 6.75 -6.44
C SER A 108 -25.18 6.54 -5.97
N VAL A 109 -24.94 6.60 -4.66
CA VAL A 109 -23.60 6.45 -4.07
C VAL A 109 -23.12 5.01 -4.20
N ASP A 110 -21.96 4.84 -4.85
CA ASP A 110 -21.22 3.57 -4.81
C ASP A 110 -20.58 3.39 -3.43
N ILE A 111 -21.30 2.69 -2.55
CA ILE A 111 -20.90 2.40 -1.17
C ILE A 111 -19.53 1.71 -1.13
N LYS A 112 -19.29 0.71 -1.99
CA LYS A 112 -18.02 -0.04 -2.01
C LYS A 112 -16.85 0.88 -2.36
N ARG A 113 -17.03 1.78 -3.32
CA ARG A 113 -16.01 2.75 -3.68
C ARG A 113 -15.73 3.75 -2.56
N ALA A 114 -16.77 4.17 -1.83
CA ALA A 114 -16.63 5.04 -0.66
C ALA A 114 -15.87 4.33 0.48
N GLU A 115 -16.20 3.06 0.78
CA GLU A 115 -15.49 2.23 1.77
C GLU A 115 -14.00 2.07 1.43
N LEU A 116 -13.68 1.75 0.17
CA LEU A 116 -12.28 1.64 -0.27
C LEU A 116 -11.53 2.98 -0.15
N SER A 117 -12.23 4.08 -0.42
CA SER A 117 -11.65 5.43 -0.29
C SER A 117 -11.38 5.78 1.18
N LEU A 118 -12.30 5.41 2.08
CA LEU A 118 -12.11 5.54 3.53
C LEU A 118 -10.93 4.68 4.00
N LYS A 119 -10.86 3.41 3.58
CA LYS A 119 -9.76 2.50 3.94
C LYS A 119 -8.40 3.05 3.50
N ARG A 120 -8.29 3.62 2.29
CA ARG A 120 -7.06 4.28 1.83
C ARG A 120 -6.70 5.51 2.66
N ALA A 121 -7.67 6.36 2.97
CA ALA A 121 -7.43 7.55 3.79
C ALA A 121 -6.96 7.17 5.20
N MET A 122 -7.63 6.21 5.85
CA MET A 122 -7.21 5.69 7.16
C MET A 122 -5.82 5.06 7.12
N ASN A 123 -5.49 4.33 6.06
CA ASN A 123 -4.17 3.73 5.90
C ASN A 123 -3.06 4.81 5.83
N ARG A 124 -3.28 5.89 5.08
CA ARG A 124 -2.34 7.03 5.03
C ARG A 124 -2.11 7.63 6.42
N LEU A 125 -3.20 7.89 7.16
CA LEU A 125 -3.15 8.42 8.53
C LEU A 125 -2.36 7.48 9.47
N LYS A 126 -2.64 6.17 9.39
CA LYS A 126 -1.93 5.13 10.15
C LYS A 126 -0.43 5.10 9.88
N VAL A 127 -0.01 5.33 8.63
CA VAL A 127 1.41 5.36 8.26
C VAL A 127 2.11 6.60 8.83
N VAL A 128 1.44 7.75 8.86
CA VAL A 128 2.02 8.98 9.45
C VAL A 128 1.95 9.02 10.98
N GLY A 129 1.18 8.13 11.62
CA GLY A 129 1.17 7.92 13.07
C GLY A 129 -0.10 8.35 13.80
N GLU A 130 -1.24 8.40 13.10
CA GLU A 130 -2.58 8.57 13.70
C GLU A 130 -3.41 7.29 13.62
#